data_AF-A0A857JFK5-F1
#
_entry.id   AF-A0A857JFK5-F1
#
_cell.length_a   1.000
_cell.length_b   1.000
_cell.length_c   1.000
_cell.angle_alpha   90.00
_cell.angle_beta   90.00
_cell.angle_gamma   90.00
#
_symmetry.space_group_name_H-M   'P 1'
#
loop_
_entity.id
_entity.type
_entity.pdbx_description
1 polymer ?
#
loop_
_entity_poly.entity_id
_entity_poly.type
_entity_poly.pdbx_seq_one_letter_code
_entity_poly.pdbx_strand_id
1 'polypeptide(L)' 'MKIAASGQLGRFIALTYEEYKADRVAELGDFIGTVIAGIYQGIAQGALENESHYAQAAGRPHQTWQDYFARLN' A
#
# COMPACT_ATOMS: atom_id res chain seq x y z
N MET A 1 8.84 10.67 0.54
CA MET A 1 8.66 9.40 -0.21
C MET A 1 8.41 9.76 -1.67
N LYS A 2 9.35 9.47 -2.58
CA LYS A 2 9.21 9.74 -4.01
C LYS A 2 9.51 8.48 -4.80
N ILE A 3 8.48 7.76 -5.23
CA ILE A 3 8.60 6.90 -6.41
C ILE A 3 7.23 6.82 -7.09
N ALA A 4 7.16 7.39 -8.29
CA ALA A 4 6.12 7.11 -9.25
C ALA A 4 6.83 6.82 -10.57
N ALA A 5 6.58 5.65 -11.15
CA ALA A 5 7.11 5.24 -12.44
C ALA A 5 6.60 6.09 -13.63
N SER A 6 5.60 6.95 -13.41
CA SER A 6 4.96 7.77 -14.45
C SER A 6 5.53 9.20 -14.56
N GLY A 7 6.58 9.56 -13.82
CA GLY A 7 7.07 10.95 -13.76
C GLY A 7 6.11 11.94 -13.06
N GLN A 8 4.90 11.50 -12.69
CA GLN A 8 3.93 12.26 -11.91
C GLN A 8 3.98 11.85 -10.44
N LEU A 9 4.37 12.79 -9.57
CA LEU A 9 4.31 12.59 -8.13
C LEU A 9 2.85 12.57 -7.67
N GLY A 10 2.34 11.42 -7.27
CA GLY A 10 1.10 11.33 -6.51
C GLY A 10 1.24 12.07 -5.18
N ARG A 11 0.25 12.89 -4.83
CA ARG A 11 0.18 13.56 -3.52
C ARG A 11 -0.42 12.60 -2.50
N PHE A 12 0.20 12.50 -1.33
CA PHE A 12 -0.43 11.85 -0.18
C PHE A 12 -1.58 12.71 0.34
N ILE A 13 -2.77 12.10 0.43
CA ILE A 13 -3.97 12.70 1.00
C ILE A 13 -4.32 11.87 2.23
N ALA A 14 -4.25 12.48 3.40
CA ALA A 14 -4.72 11.86 4.63
C ALA A 14 -6.25 11.91 4.67
N LEU A 15 -6.88 10.77 4.88
CA LEU A 15 -8.32 10.62 5.03
C LEU A 15 -8.58 9.87 6.33
N THR A 16 -9.73 10.12 6.94
CA THR A 16 -10.26 9.25 7.98
C THR A 16 -10.65 7.89 7.39
N TYR A 17 -10.75 6.88 8.24
CA TYR A 17 -11.20 5.55 7.82
C TYR A 17 -12.59 5.58 7.16
N GLU A 18 -13.52 6.36 7.72
CA GLU A 18 -14.89 6.45 7.20
C GLU A 18 -14.94 7.11 5.82
N GLU A 19 -14.18 8.18 5.59
CA GLU A 19 -14.06 8.82 4.27
C GLU A 19 -13.45 7.86 3.25
N TYR A 20 -12.38 7.16 3.61
CA TYR A 20 -11.73 6.20 2.73
C TYR A 20 -12.65 5.01 2.41
N LYS A 21 -13.38 4.49 3.41
CA LYS A 21 -14.34 3.40 3.22
C LYS A 21 -15.49 3.81 2.31
N ALA A 22 -16.09 4.97 2.54
CA ALA A 22 -17.19 5.47 1.71
C ALA A 22 -16.78 5.59 0.25
N ASP A 23 -15.59 6.15 -0.02
CA ASP A 23 -15.05 6.25 -1.37
C ASP A 23 -14.83 4.86 -2.00
N ARG A 24 -14.17 3.93 -1.28
CA ARG A 24 -13.91 2.59 -1.80
C ARG A 24 -15.18 1.77 -2.04
N VAL A 25 -16.22 1.97 -1.23
CA VAL A 25 -17.53 1.35 -1.44
C VAL A 25 -18.24 1.94 -2.65
N ALA A 26 -18.17 3.26 -2.85
CA ALA A 26 -18.77 3.91 -4.01
C ALA A 26 -18.16 3.41 -5.34
N GLU A 27 -16.84 3.16 -5.37
CA GLU A 27 -16.13 2.69 -6.56
C GLU A 27 -16.23 1.17 -6.77
N LEU A 28 -16.08 0.37 -5.70
CA LEU A 28 -15.86 -1.08 -5.79
C LEU A 28 -17.04 -1.92 -5.28
N GLY A 29 -18.10 -1.27 -4.80
CA GLY A 29 -19.25 -1.90 -4.15
C GLY A 29 -18.99 -2.30 -2.69
N ASP A 30 -20.07 -2.58 -1.97
CA ASP A 30 -20.08 -2.76 -0.52
C ASP A 30 -19.04 -3.78 -0.01
N PHE A 31 -18.98 -4.95 -0.66
CA PHE A 31 -18.10 -6.03 -0.22
C PHE A 31 -16.62 -5.68 -0.41
N ILE A 32 -16.20 -5.44 -1.66
CA ILE A 32 -14.79 -5.19 -1.98
C ILE A 32 -14.32 -3.86 -1.37
N GLY A 33 -15.17 -2.82 -1.39
CA GLY A 33 -14.85 -1.54 -0.79
C GLY A 33 -14.55 -1.66 0.70
N THR A 34 -15.35 -2.45 1.44
CA THR A 34 -15.11 -2.71 2.86
C THR A 34 -13.84 -3.51 3.11
N VAL A 35 -13.55 -4.53 2.30
CA VAL A 35 -12.31 -5.33 2.42
C VAL A 35 -11.08 -4.43 2.24
N ILE A 36 -11.06 -3.61 1.19
CA ILE A 36 -9.93 -2.70 0.91
C ILE A 36 -9.77 -1.68 2.05
N ALA A 37 -10.86 -1.06 2.50
CA ALA A 37 -10.80 -0.10 3.60
C ALA A 37 -10.26 -0.73 4.89
N GLY A 38 -10.69 -1.96 5.21
CA GLY A 38 -10.20 -2.70 6.37
C GLY A 38 -8.70 -3.03 6.28
N ILE A 39 -8.19 -3.39 5.11
CA ILE A 39 -6.75 -3.62 4.90
C ILE A 39 -5.95 -2.35 5.21
N TYR A 40 -6.36 -1.20 4.65
CA TYR A 40 -5.66 0.06 4.90
C TYR A 40 -5.80 0.56 6.34
N GLN A 41 -6.94 0.30 6.99
CA GLN A 41 -7.11 0.57 8.41
C GLN A 41 -6.13 -0.27 9.26
N GLY A 42 -6.02 -1.57 8.99
CA GLY A 42 -5.09 -2.46 9.67
C GLY A 42 -3.64 -2.01 9.50
N ILE A 43 -3.23 -1.64 8.28
CA ILE A 43 -1.90 -1.10 7.99
C ILE A 43 -1.66 0.19 8.78
N ALA A 44 -2.62 1.12 8.80
CA ALA A 44 -2.52 2.38 9.54
C ALA A 44 -2.43 2.18 11.06
N GLN A 45 -2.91 1.04 11.56
CA GLN A 45 -2.85 0.65 12.97
C GLN A 45 -1.64 -0.24 13.31
N GLY A 46 -0.71 -0.43 12.37
CA GLY A 46 0.53 -1.17 12.60
C GLY A 46 0.39 -2.70 12.48
N ALA A 47 -0.67 -3.22 11.86
CA ALA A 47 -0.86 -4.67 11.71
C ALA A 47 0.27 -5.38 10.95
N LEU A 48 1.10 -4.63 10.20
CA LEU A 48 2.25 -5.12 9.44
C LEU A 48 3.60 -4.59 9.97
N GLU A 49 3.64 -4.02 11.18
CA GLU A 49 4.89 -3.62 11.84
C GLU A 49 5.56 -4.83 12.52
N ASN A 50 5.76 -5.90 11.74
CA ASN A 50 6.34 -7.15 12.21
C ASN A 50 7.81 -7.31 11.79
N GLU A 51 8.55 -8.10 12.56
CA GLU A 51 9.87 -8.56 12.13
C GLU A 51 9.74 -9.41 10.86
N SER A 52 10.64 -9.19 9.90
CA SER A 52 10.66 -9.89 8.62
C SER A 52 11.81 -10.89 8.58
N HIS A 53 11.50 -12.19 8.60
CA HIS A 53 12.47 -13.28 8.38
C HIS A 53 12.76 -13.55 6.89
N TYR A 54 12.26 -12.71 5.98
CA TYR A 54 12.43 -12.92 4.54
C TYR A 54 13.90 -13.10 4.12
N ALA A 55 14.81 -12.27 4.62
CA ALA A 55 16.22 -12.35 4.24
C ALA A 55 16.87 -13.68 4.64
N GLN A 56 16.49 -14.21 5.82
CA GLN A 56 16.94 -15.53 6.28
C GLN A 56 16.41 -16.65 5.38
N ALA A 57 15.13 -16.58 4.99
CA ALA A 57 14.51 -17.60 4.17
C ALA A 57 14.94 -17.55 2.69
N ALA A 58 15.11 -16.35 2.14
CA ALA A 58 15.37 -16.14 0.71
C ALA A 58 16.86 -15.98 0.36
N GLY A 59 17.74 -15.80 1.34
CA GLY A 59 19.18 -15.57 1.13
C GLY A 59 19.51 -14.24 0.45
N ARG A 60 18.56 -13.31 0.36
CA ARG A 60 18.70 -11.99 -0.26
C ARG A 60 17.76 -10.96 0.39
N PRO A 61 18.05 -9.64 0.31
CA PRO A 61 17.13 -8.62 0.78
C PRO A 61 15.87 -8.51 -0.10
N HIS A 62 14.84 -7.85 0.43
CA HIS A 62 13.68 -7.41 -0.34
C HIS A 62 14.10 -6.53 -1.52
N GLN A 63 13.37 -6.62 -2.63
CA GLN A 63 13.56 -5.67 -3.73
C GLN A 63 13.06 -4.29 -3.29
N THR A 64 13.85 -3.25 -3.54
CA THR A 64 13.41 -1.88 -3.26
C THR A 64 12.40 -1.44 -4.32
N TRP A 65 11.48 -0.55 -3.94
CA TRP A 65 10.58 0.06 -4.91
C TRP A 65 11.34 0.80 -6.02
N GLN A 66 12.47 1.43 -5.71
CA GLN A 66 13.31 2.12 -6.69
C GLN A 66 13.81 1.15 -7.75
N ASP A 67 14.37 0.00 -7.33
CA ASP A 67 14.87 -1.03 -8.26
C ASP A 67 13.76 -1.68 -9.06
N TYR A 68 12.57 -1.84 -8.47
CA TYR A 68 11.40 -2.36 -9.17
C TYR A 68 10.97 -1.43 -10.30
N PHE A 69 10.74 -0.15 -9.98
CA PHE A 69 10.28 0.81 -10.97
C PHE A 69 11.33 1.18 -12.01
N ALA A 70 12.63 1.12 -11.69
CA ALA A 70 13.71 1.30 -12.65
C ALA A 70 13.73 0.23 -13.76
N ARG A 71 13.03 -0.90 -13.59
CA ARG A 71 12.97 -1.99 -14.59
C ARG A 71 11.71 -1.96 -15.46
N LEU A 72 10.74 -1.09 -15.18
CA LEU A 72 9.42 -1.08 -15.81
C LEU A 72 9.32 -0.10 -17.01
N ASN A 73 10.44 0.22 -17.66
CA ASN A 73 10.55 1.07 -18.86
C ASN A 73 9.28 1.21 -19.70
#